data_AF-A0AAV7K2H3-F1
#
_entry.id   AF-A0AAV7K2H3-F1
#
_cell.length_a   1.000
_cell.length_b   1.000
_cell.length_c   1.000
_cell.angle_alpha   90.00
_cell.angle_beta   90.00
_cell.angle_gamma   90.00
#
_symmetry.space_group_name_H-M   'P 1'
#
loop_
_entity.id
_entity.type
_entity.pdbx_description
1 polymer ?
#
loop_
_entity_poly.entity_id
_entity_poly.type
_entity_poly.pdbx_seq_one_letter_code
_entity_poly.pdbx_strand_id
1 'polypeptide(L)'
;MPGFLLGLQAGCTKHACFLCLWNGRADDQHYGKNDWPVREELFPGIHNVIHNALVKPEKVLLPPLHIKLGLVKQFIKSLNPDSDAFKHIRSMFPKVSEGKASNGIFVGPPIRRMLVCSEVETKVKVVEKRAWQAFRLVVSGFWEIESHKTMKNSLIT
;
A
#
# COMPACT_ATOMS: atom_id res chain seq x y z
N MET A 1 7.11 -10.30 5.06
CA MET A 1 6.10 -9.58 5.87
C MET A 1 6.74 -9.22 7.20
N PRO A 2 6.95 -7.94 7.54
CA PRO A 2 7.76 -7.54 8.70
C PRO A 2 7.22 -8.01 10.06
N GLY A 3 5.91 -8.20 10.19
CA GLY A 3 5.27 -8.56 11.46
C GLY A 3 5.78 -9.88 12.08
N PHE A 4 6.18 -10.85 11.26
CA PHE A 4 6.77 -12.10 11.74
C PHE A 4 8.03 -11.87 12.57
N LEU A 5 8.89 -10.95 12.15
CA LEU A 5 10.14 -10.62 12.86
C LEU A 5 9.89 -9.96 14.22
N LEU A 6 8.69 -9.38 14.39
CA LEU A 6 8.25 -8.67 15.59
C LEU A 6 7.24 -9.48 16.40
N GLY A 7 7.07 -10.77 16.08
CA GLY A 7 6.19 -11.67 16.79
C GLY A 7 4.70 -11.38 16.63
N LEU A 8 4.31 -10.59 15.63
CA LEU A 8 2.91 -10.29 15.35
C LEU A 8 2.18 -11.50 14.75
N GLN A 9 0.97 -11.72 15.22
CA GLN A 9 0.04 -12.71 14.69
C GLN A 9 -0.31 -12.39 13.24
N ALA A 10 -0.09 -13.37 12.36
CA ALA A 10 -0.45 -13.28 10.96
C ALA A 10 -1.98 -13.36 10.74
N GLY A 11 -2.42 -12.94 9.56
CA GLY A 11 -3.83 -12.95 9.16
C GLY A 11 -4.55 -11.62 9.40
N CYS A 12 -5.88 -11.63 9.30
CA CYS A 12 -6.73 -10.45 9.47
C CYS A 12 -6.95 -10.15 10.96
N THR A 13 -5.90 -9.67 11.63
CA THR A 13 -5.90 -9.39 13.08
C THR A 13 -6.25 -7.94 13.39
N LYS A 14 -6.69 -7.68 14.63
CA LYS A 14 -7.17 -6.35 15.04
C LYS A 14 -6.04 -5.31 14.99
N HIS A 15 -4.85 -5.63 15.49
CA HIS A 15 -3.70 -4.72 15.52
C HIS A 15 -2.52 -5.28 14.72
N ALA A 16 -2.66 -5.33 13.39
CA ALA A 16 -1.66 -5.92 12.50
C ALA A 16 -0.43 -5.01 12.26
N CYS A 17 -0.52 -3.72 12.59
CA CYS A 17 0.59 -2.77 12.41
C CYS A 17 1.58 -2.85 13.58
N PHE A 18 2.87 -2.82 13.27
CA PHE A 18 3.94 -2.81 14.28
C PHE A 18 4.38 -1.40 14.70
N LEU A 19 3.92 -0.35 14.00
CA LEU A 19 4.23 1.05 14.31
C LEU A 19 3.15 1.70 15.18
N CYS A 20 1.89 1.33 14.97
CA CYS A 20 0.75 1.90 15.67
C CYS A 20 -0.31 0.83 15.97
N LEU A 21 -1.25 1.17 16.83
CA LEU A 21 -2.41 0.37 17.20
C LEU A 21 -3.57 0.60 16.23
N TRP A 22 -3.27 0.62 14.92
CA TRP A 22 -4.29 0.66 13.88
C TRP A 22 -5.26 -0.50 14.07
N ASN A 23 -6.54 -0.17 14.28
CA ASN A 23 -7.59 -1.15 14.51
C ASN A 23 -8.22 -1.56 13.18
N GLY A 24 -7.78 -2.68 12.63
CA GLY A 24 -8.28 -3.21 11.36
C GLY A 24 -9.74 -3.69 11.37
N ARG A 25 -10.45 -3.56 12.50
CA ARG A 25 -11.89 -3.86 12.63
C ARG A 25 -12.76 -2.62 12.84
N ALA A 26 -12.17 -1.43 12.87
CA ALA A 26 -12.89 -0.16 13.03
C ALA A 26 -13.21 0.49 11.68
N ASP A 27 -14.01 -0.22 10.87
CA ASP A 27 -14.33 0.18 9.49
C ASP A 27 -14.95 1.57 9.39
N ASP A 28 -15.71 1.97 10.42
CA ASP A 28 -16.32 3.29 10.59
C ASP A 28 -15.28 4.42 10.78
N GLN A 29 -14.10 4.10 11.30
CA GLN A 29 -13.05 5.07 11.63
C GLN A 29 -11.95 5.14 10.57
N HIS A 30 -11.80 4.13 9.71
CA HIS A 30 -10.64 3.99 8.81
C HIS A 30 -10.38 5.19 7.90
N TYR A 31 -11.43 5.91 7.50
CA TYR A 31 -11.33 7.05 6.58
C TYR A 31 -11.50 8.41 7.26
N GLY A 32 -11.86 8.44 8.55
CA GLY A 32 -12.02 9.67 9.33
C GLY A 32 -10.89 9.90 10.33
N LYS A 33 -10.20 8.82 10.74
CA LYS A 33 -9.12 8.85 11.74
C LYS A 33 -7.76 8.68 11.09
N ASN A 34 -6.96 9.74 11.16
CA ASN A 34 -5.61 9.76 10.62
C ASN A 34 -4.58 9.25 11.65
N ASP A 35 -4.80 9.57 12.93
CA ASP A 35 -3.83 9.29 14.00
C ASP A 35 -4.27 8.10 14.85
N TRP A 36 -3.45 7.06 14.86
CA TRP A 36 -3.63 5.88 15.71
C TRP A 36 -2.56 5.89 16.81
N PRO A 37 -2.88 5.44 18.04
CA PRO A 37 -1.89 5.40 19.13
C PRO A 37 -0.63 4.65 18.68
N VAL A 38 0.53 5.21 19.01
CA VAL A 38 1.81 4.57 18.71
C VAL A 38 1.88 3.23 19.45
N ARG A 39 2.48 2.23 18.81
CA ARG A 39 2.77 0.96 19.47
C ARG A 39 4.09 1.11 20.21
N GLU A 40 4.02 1.31 21.52
CA GLU A 40 5.21 1.46 22.37
C GLU A 40 5.92 0.12 22.59
N GLU A 41 5.17 -0.98 22.73
CA GLU A 41 5.73 -2.26 23.17
C GLU A 41 5.24 -3.46 22.34
N LEU A 42 6.06 -4.51 22.34
CA LEU A 42 5.83 -5.79 21.64
C LEU A 42 5.87 -6.97 22.63
N PHE A 43 5.10 -6.88 23.71
CA PHE A 43 4.99 -7.98 24.66
C PHE A 43 4.00 -9.06 24.19
N PRO A 44 4.40 -10.35 24.22
CA PRO A 44 3.49 -11.45 23.91
C PRO A 44 2.20 -11.41 24.74
N GLY A 45 1.07 -11.69 24.11
CA GLY A 45 -0.26 -11.63 24.71
C GLY A 45 -0.97 -10.27 24.56
N ILE A 46 -0.25 -9.22 24.17
CA ILE A 46 -0.81 -7.87 24.01
C ILE A 46 -0.92 -7.51 22.53
N HIS A 47 -2.07 -6.93 22.14
CA HIS A 47 -2.29 -6.30 20.83
C HIS A 47 -1.77 -7.13 19.63
N ASN A 48 -2.15 -8.40 19.61
CA ASN A 48 -1.83 -9.38 18.57
C ASN A 48 -0.34 -9.75 18.45
N VAL A 49 0.46 -9.51 19.49
CA VAL A 49 1.81 -10.08 19.60
C VAL A 49 1.70 -11.47 20.23
N ILE A 50 2.23 -12.49 19.57
CA ILE A 50 2.17 -13.90 20.00
C ILE A 50 3.55 -14.48 20.33
N HIS A 51 4.62 -13.83 19.88
CA HIS A 51 6.00 -14.25 20.13
C HIS A 51 6.87 -13.04 20.49
N ASN A 52 8.01 -13.30 21.13
CA ASN A 52 9.02 -12.26 21.36
C ASN A 52 9.59 -11.77 20.03
N ALA A 53 9.86 -10.47 19.94
CA ALA A 53 10.49 -9.89 18.77
C ALA A 53 11.93 -10.42 18.58
N LEU A 54 12.26 -10.84 17.36
CA LEU A 54 13.60 -11.32 16.98
C LEU A 54 14.54 -10.15 16.64
N VAL A 55 13.97 -9.00 16.28
CA VAL A 55 14.69 -7.79 15.91
C VAL A 55 14.03 -6.58 16.55
N LYS A 56 14.82 -5.53 16.82
CA LYS A 56 14.25 -4.27 17.30
C LYS A 56 13.42 -3.59 16.18
N PRO A 57 12.27 -2.96 16.48
CA PRO A 57 11.45 -2.25 15.48
C PRO A 57 12.24 -1.21 14.68
N GLU A 58 13.17 -0.51 15.31
CA GLU A 58 14.04 0.49 14.66
C GLU A 58 14.98 -0.11 13.61
N LYS A 59 15.18 -1.43 13.61
CA LYS A 59 15.99 -2.15 12.61
C LYS A 59 15.16 -2.76 11.49
N VAL A 60 13.84 -2.79 11.60
CA VAL A 60 12.95 -3.29 10.54
C VAL A 60 12.89 -2.30 9.39
N LEU A 61 13.28 -2.73 8.18
CA LEU A 61 13.15 -1.93 6.98
C LEU A 61 11.78 -2.19 6.35
N LEU A 62 10.99 -1.13 6.14
CA LEU A 62 9.80 -1.23 5.30
C LEU A 62 10.25 -1.51 3.86
N PRO A 63 9.68 -2.48 3.15
CA PRO A 63 10.05 -2.76 1.77
C PRO A 63 9.28 -1.83 0.81
N PRO A 64 9.88 -0.73 0.28
CA PRO A 64 9.13 0.27 -0.48
C PRO A 64 8.51 -0.33 -1.74
N LEU A 65 9.20 -1.29 -2.38
CA LEU A 65 8.68 -1.98 -3.55
C LEU A 65 7.37 -2.73 -3.27
N HIS A 66 7.26 -3.45 -2.15
CA HIS A 66 6.06 -4.22 -1.83
C HIS A 66 4.88 -3.30 -1.47
N ILE A 67 5.15 -2.16 -0.81
CA ILE A 67 4.13 -1.14 -0.54
C ILE A 67 3.60 -0.57 -1.87
N LYS A 68 4.49 -0.18 -2.78
CA LYS A 68 4.13 0.31 -4.12
C LYS A 68 3.27 -0.68 -4.89
N LEU A 69 3.70 -1.94 -4.97
CA LEU A 69 2.95 -2.99 -5.67
C LEU A 69 1.58 -3.23 -5.03
N GLY A 70 1.49 -3.19 -3.69
CA GLY A 70 0.22 -3.28 -2.96
C GLY A 70 -0.75 -2.14 -3.29
N LEU A 71 -0.26 -0.90 -3.31
CA LEU A 71 -1.07 0.28 -3.64
C LEU A 71 -1.58 0.23 -5.09
N VAL A 72 -0.70 -0.09 -6.04
CA VAL A 72 -1.08 -0.24 -7.46
C VAL A 72 -2.14 -1.32 -7.61
N LYS A 73 -1.95 -2.46 -6.93
CA LYS A 73 -2.91 -3.56 -6.93
C LYS A 73 -4.29 -3.11 -6.45
N GLN A 74 -4.35 -2.43 -5.30
CA GLN A 74 -5.61 -1.96 -4.73
C GLN A 74 -6.31 -0.94 -5.62
N PHE A 75 -5.57 0.03 -6.17
CA PHE A 75 -6.13 1.04 -7.06
C PHE A 75 -6.75 0.38 -8.30
N ILE A 76 -6.02 -0.51 -8.99
CA ILE A 76 -6.54 -1.17 -10.18
C ILE A 76 -7.74 -2.07 -9.86
N LYS A 77 -7.72 -2.80 -8.74
CA LYS A 77 -8.87 -3.63 -8.31
C LYS A 77 -10.12 -2.80 -8.00
N SER A 78 -9.96 -1.52 -7.66
CA SER A 78 -11.09 -0.61 -7.39
C SER A 78 -11.68 0.02 -8.65
N LEU A 79 -10.96 -0.01 -9.78
CA LEU A 79 -11.48 0.49 -11.05
C LEU A 79 -12.56 -0.44 -11.59
N ASN A 80 -13.59 0.16 -12.20
CA ASN A 80 -14.56 -0.61 -12.97
C ASN A 80 -13.86 -1.27 -14.19
N PRO A 81 -13.94 -2.60 -14.38
CA PRO A 81 -13.32 -3.30 -15.51
C PRO A 81 -13.76 -2.78 -16.90
N ASP A 82 -14.96 -2.21 -17.00
CA ASP A 82 -15.52 -1.66 -18.24
C ASP A 82 -15.15 -0.19 -18.48
N SER A 83 -14.50 0.46 -17.52
CA SER A 83 -14.08 1.86 -17.64
C SER A 83 -13.00 2.06 -18.71
N ASP A 84 -13.03 3.24 -19.35
CA ASP A 84 -12.00 3.62 -20.32
C ASP A 84 -10.61 3.68 -19.68
N ALA A 85 -10.52 4.09 -18.42
CA ALA A 85 -9.29 4.07 -17.64
C ALA A 85 -8.72 2.66 -17.53
N PHE A 86 -9.51 1.67 -17.09
CA PHE A 86 -9.04 0.30 -16.95
C PHE A 86 -8.66 -0.31 -18.30
N LYS A 87 -9.49 -0.14 -19.33
CA LYS A 87 -9.21 -0.62 -20.70
C LYS A 87 -7.92 -0.04 -21.26
N HIS A 88 -7.69 1.27 -21.05
CA HIS A 88 -6.46 1.92 -21.49
C HIS A 88 -5.25 1.44 -20.68
N ILE A 89 -5.34 1.38 -19.35
CA ILE A 89 -4.27 0.82 -18.51
C ILE A 89 -3.93 -0.60 -18.98
N ARG A 90 -4.92 -1.48 -19.19
CA ARG A 90 -4.71 -2.84 -19.71
C ARG A 90 -3.93 -2.85 -21.03
N SER A 91 -4.25 -1.95 -21.95
CA SER A 91 -3.53 -1.83 -23.24
C SER A 91 -2.04 -1.48 -23.08
N MET A 92 -1.65 -0.81 -21.99
CA MET A 92 -0.24 -0.54 -21.66
C MET A 92 0.53 -1.79 -21.21
N PHE A 93 -0.18 -2.87 -20.88
CA PHE A 93 0.38 -4.15 -20.41
C PHE A 93 -0.09 -5.33 -21.29
N PRO A 94 0.25 -5.36 -22.60
CA PRO A 94 -0.28 -6.36 -23.54
C PRO A 94 0.15 -7.80 -23.23
N LYS A 95 1.22 -7.99 -22.45
CA LYS A 95 1.72 -9.30 -22.02
C LYS A 95 1.07 -9.82 -20.72
N VAL A 96 0.18 -9.03 -20.10
CA VAL A 96 -0.52 -9.40 -18.86
C VAL A 96 -1.89 -9.94 -19.22
N SER A 97 -2.22 -11.14 -18.73
CA SER A 97 -3.54 -11.74 -18.94
C SER A 97 -4.63 -10.93 -18.25
N GLU A 98 -5.86 -11.06 -18.74
CA GLU A 98 -7.04 -10.41 -18.15
C GLU A 98 -7.17 -10.64 -16.65
N GLY A 99 -7.11 -11.92 -16.23
CA GLY A 99 -7.20 -12.28 -14.83
C GLY A 99 -6.07 -11.70 -13.96
N LYS A 100 -4.89 -11.45 -14.52
CA LYS A 100 -3.80 -10.77 -13.79
C LYS A 100 -4.06 -9.26 -13.72
N ALA A 101 -4.48 -8.64 -14.82
CA ALA A 101 -4.77 -7.21 -14.88
C ALA A 101 -5.92 -6.83 -13.95
N SER A 102 -7.03 -7.57 -13.95
CA SER A 102 -8.18 -7.34 -13.06
C SER A 102 -7.83 -7.55 -11.58
N ASN A 103 -6.86 -8.42 -11.29
CA ASN A 103 -6.32 -8.60 -9.95
C ASN A 103 -5.23 -7.59 -9.56
N GLY A 104 -4.93 -6.61 -10.42
CA GLY A 104 -3.92 -5.59 -10.16
C GLY A 104 -2.48 -6.13 -10.18
N ILE A 105 -2.24 -7.28 -10.81
CA ILE A 105 -0.94 -7.96 -10.86
C ILE A 105 -0.15 -7.45 -12.06
N PHE A 106 0.66 -6.44 -11.83
CA PHE A 106 1.52 -5.80 -12.83
C PHE A 106 2.99 -5.86 -12.46
N VAL A 107 3.87 -5.73 -13.47
CA VAL A 107 5.33 -5.70 -13.31
C VAL A 107 5.86 -4.27 -13.27
N GLY A 108 7.02 -4.05 -12.65
CA GLY A 108 7.54 -2.73 -12.28
C GLY A 108 7.71 -1.71 -13.42
N PRO A 109 8.48 -1.98 -14.49
CA PRO A 109 8.81 -0.95 -15.48
C PRO A 109 7.60 -0.29 -16.16
N PRO A 110 6.55 -1.02 -16.58
CA PRO A 110 5.38 -0.39 -17.16
C PRO A 110 4.45 0.31 -16.15
N ILE A 111 4.52 0.01 -14.84
CA ILE A 111 3.83 0.81 -13.79
C ILE A 111 4.32 2.26 -13.82
N ARG A 112 5.63 2.50 -13.97
CA ARG A 112 6.16 3.87 -14.09
C ARG A 112 5.55 4.61 -15.27
N ARG A 113 5.44 3.95 -16.42
CA ARG A 113 4.82 4.52 -17.63
C ARG A 113 3.37 4.89 -17.39
N MET A 114 2.61 4.01 -16.72
CA MET A 114 1.22 4.27 -16.36
C MET A 114 1.08 5.52 -15.47
N LEU A 115 1.97 5.69 -14.50
CA LEU A 115 1.93 6.83 -13.56
C LEU A 115 2.31 8.18 -14.19
N VAL A 116 2.98 8.20 -15.33
CA VAL A 116 3.35 9.44 -16.04
C VAL A 116 2.50 9.70 -17.28
N CYS A 117 1.69 8.73 -17.70
CA CYS A 117 0.84 8.83 -18.88
C CYS A 117 -0.34 9.77 -18.61
N SER A 118 -0.38 10.91 -19.31
CA SER A 118 -1.50 11.86 -19.24
C SER A 118 -2.81 11.26 -19.74
N GLU A 119 -2.77 10.32 -20.71
CA GLU A 119 -3.97 9.66 -21.25
C GLU A 119 -4.70 8.81 -20.22
N VAL A 120 -4.00 8.29 -19.21
CA VAL A 120 -4.67 7.59 -18.10
C VAL A 120 -5.55 8.59 -17.34
N GLU A 121 -5.01 9.78 -17.03
CA GLU A 121 -5.75 10.80 -16.29
C GLU A 121 -6.96 11.36 -17.06
N THR A 122 -6.87 11.47 -18.39
CA THR A 122 -8.01 11.92 -19.20
C THR A 122 -9.14 10.88 -19.30
N LYS A 123 -8.82 9.59 -19.12
CA LYS A 123 -9.78 8.48 -19.17
C LYS A 123 -10.37 8.10 -17.81
N VAL A 124 -9.79 8.59 -16.71
CA VAL A 124 -10.35 8.46 -15.36
C VAL A 124 -11.57 9.37 -15.24
N LYS A 125 -12.66 8.88 -14.62
CA LYS A 125 -13.88 9.68 -14.45
C LYS A 125 -13.59 10.92 -13.60
N VAL A 126 -14.35 12.00 -13.82
CA VAL A 126 -14.18 13.26 -13.05
C VAL A 126 -14.21 13.02 -11.54
N VAL A 127 -15.11 12.16 -11.07
CA VAL A 127 -15.24 11.80 -9.64
C VAL A 127 -14.06 10.99 -9.09
N GLU A 128 -13.35 10.25 -9.95
CA GLU A 128 -12.19 9.42 -9.60
C GLU A 128 -10.86 10.17 -9.78
N LYS A 129 -10.86 11.32 -10.46
CA LYS A 129 -9.64 12.06 -10.82
C LYS A 129 -8.83 12.49 -9.60
N ARG A 130 -9.51 12.93 -8.54
CA ARG A 130 -8.85 13.29 -7.27
C ARG A 130 -8.17 12.08 -6.64
N ALA A 131 -8.81 10.91 -6.69
CA ALA A 131 -8.24 9.67 -6.18
C ALA A 131 -7.03 9.23 -7.01
N TRP A 132 -7.10 9.35 -8.34
CA TRP A 132 -5.96 9.08 -9.24
C TRP A 132 -4.76 9.99 -8.96
N GLN A 133 -4.99 11.30 -8.79
CA GLN A 133 -3.93 12.26 -8.48
C GLN A 133 -3.29 11.97 -7.12
N ALA A 134 -4.09 11.73 -6.08
CA ALA A 134 -3.59 11.34 -4.77
C ALA A 134 -2.78 10.03 -4.83
N PHE A 135 -3.30 9.02 -5.55
CA PHE A 135 -2.60 7.76 -5.78
C PHE A 135 -1.24 7.97 -6.47
N ARG A 136 -1.18 8.77 -7.54
CA ARG A 136 0.07 9.11 -8.23
C ARG A 136 1.07 9.76 -7.27
N LEU A 137 0.64 10.74 -6.48
CA LEU A 137 1.52 11.41 -5.52
C LEU A 137 2.10 10.44 -4.49
N VAL A 138 1.27 9.58 -3.89
CA VAL A 138 1.72 8.60 -2.90
C VAL A 138 2.70 7.61 -3.53
N VAL A 139 2.36 7.02 -4.68
CA VAL A 139 3.22 6.02 -5.33
C VAL A 139 4.53 6.62 -5.84
N SER A 140 4.52 7.85 -6.35
CA SER A 140 5.72 8.58 -6.76
C SER A 140 6.60 8.95 -5.56
N GLY A 141 6.03 9.31 -4.41
CA GLY A 141 6.80 9.52 -3.18
C GLY A 141 7.59 8.28 -2.77
N PHE A 142 7.00 7.08 -2.88
CA PHE A 142 7.74 5.82 -2.68
C PHE A 142 8.67 5.45 -3.86
N TRP A 143 8.56 6.14 -5.00
CA TRP A 143 9.40 5.95 -6.18
C TRP A 143 10.75 6.65 -6.03
N GLU A 144 10.73 7.88 -5.52
CA GLU A 144 11.90 8.76 -5.33
C GLU A 144 12.76 8.38 -4.12
N ILE A 145 12.23 7.56 -3.20
CA ILE A 145 13.01 7.04 -2.09
C ILE A 145 13.91 5.91 -2.59
N GLU A 146 15.09 6.28 -3.10
CA GLU A 146 16.12 5.36 -3.57
C GLU A 146 16.90 4.69 -2.42
N SER A 147 16.82 5.22 -1.19
CA SER A 147 17.56 4.68 -0.04
C SER A 147 16.66 4.27 1.12
N HIS A 148 16.91 3.06 1.66
CA HIS A 148 16.17 2.44 2.76
C HIS A 148 16.13 3.25 4.07
N LYS A 149 16.97 4.29 4.20
CA LYS A 149 17.13 5.09 5.43
C LYS A 149 16.06 6.19 5.58
N THR A 150 15.47 6.69 4.48
CA THR A 150 14.65 7.91 4.51
C THR A 150 13.18 7.67 4.95
N MET A 151 12.62 6.47 4.76
CA MET A 151 11.17 6.24 5.00
C MET A 151 10.72 6.33 6.46
N LYS A 152 11.60 6.10 7.44
CA LYS A 152 11.16 6.08 8.85
C LYS A 152 10.86 7.48 9.39
N ASN A 153 11.64 8.47 8.97
CA ASN A 153 11.51 9.84 9.47
C ASN A 153 10.30 10.57 8.89
N SER A 154 9.74 10.10 7.77
CA SER A 154 8.57 10.73 7.12
C SER A 154 7.23 10.08 7.48
N LEU A 155 7.23 8.98 8.24
CA LEU A 155 6.01 8.22 8.59
C LEU A 155 5.62 8.39 10.08
N ILE A 156 6.42 9.13 10.86
CA ILE A 156 6.27 9.30 12.33
C ILE A 156 6.17 10.81 12.71
N THR A 157 6.19 11.70 11.72
CA THR A 157 5.89 13.14 11.83
C THR A 157 4.74 13.48 10.90
#